data_AF-A0A0H3C259-F1
#
_entry.id   AF-A0A0H3C259-F1
#
_cell.length_a   1.000
_cell.length_b   1.000
_cell.length_c   1.000
_cell.angle_alpha   90.00
_cell.angle_beta   90.00
_cell.angle_gamma   90.00
#
_symmetry.space_group_name_H-M   'P 1'
#
loop_
_entity.id
_entity.type
_entity.pdbx_description
1 polymer ?
#
loop_
_entity_poly.entity_id
_entity_poly.type
_entity_poly.pdbx_seq_one_letter_code
_entity_poly.pdbx_strand_id
1 'polypeptide(L)'
;MKVNKSLQIQSKYQHKLIALIATLEYINKNKKKYNQSDILYCFNSNLRRNGQKEVSIKTLRNYFYKLEKLNITINYYRHLGINMGTEIYYALRHSKKDCYNLLNQHFRNKKTERFQRRVNAYIKINYDKKDNVKNGECFNNKYKKEERETERKKKINKLKLKKYAKKCNFDNEISSFIINLNLKKETTIKLFKFIIKEKYYLKKENKCNLQKTLQNKKRDLISILRKTQKNLIKEGYDKKKIEIQIQNTYQKYKNKPHFILESNKYKDFDQIIKKIKDDTNKTESQKHKDNMKTNMYNILLDQLHSKTNTINLKSKIKEYLNKQNKLEYKKIFNNQYYNEIIKLIELQNESQNIYKNSYIN
;
A
#
# COMPACT_ATOMS: atom_id res chain seq x y z
N MET A 1 -12.16 -8.39 -37.57
CA MET A 1 -11.12 -8.64 -36.54
C MET A 1 -10.00 -7.61 -36.69
N LYS A 2 -9.85 -6.66 -35.75
CA LYS A 2 -8.68 -5.76 -35.75
C LYS A 2 -7.47 -6.55 -35.24
N VAL A 3 -6.64 -7.01 -36.17
CA VAL A 3 -5.33 -7.58 -35.84
C VAL A 3 -4.50 -6.46 -35.23
N ASN A 4 -4.40 -6.43 -33.90
CA ASN A 4 -3.39 -5.65 -33.21
C ASN A 4 -2.02 -6.20 -33.63
N LYS A 5 -1.47 -5.61 -34.69
CA LYS A 5 -0.09 -5.81 -35.13
C LYS A 5 0.77 -5.52 -33.91
N SER A 6 1.36 -6.55 -33.30
CA SER A 6 2.30 -6.37 -32.20
C SER A 6 3.34 -5.34 -32.65
N LEU A 7 3.44 -4.20 -31.93
CA LEU A 7 4.48 -3.20 -32.16
C LEU A 7 5.81 -3.94 -32.25
N GLN A 8 6.37 -4.02 -33.46
CA GLN A 8 7.71 -4.52 -33.66
C GLN A 8 8.58 -3.78 -32.66
N ILE A 9 9.38 -4.53 -31.88
CA ILE A 9 10.28 -3.97 -30.87
C ILE A 9 11.25 -3.01 -31.59
N GLN A 10 10.85 -1.75 -31.69
CA GLN A 10 11.67 -0.67 -32.20
C GLN A 10 12.73 -0.43 -31.13
N SER A 11 14.00 -0.30 -31.56
CA SER A 11 15.06 0.00 -30.61
C SER A 11 14.70 1.29 -29.85
N LYS A 12 14.97 1.35 -28.53
CA LYS A 12 14.66 2.53 -27.70
C LYS A 12 15.17 3.83 -28.34
N TYR A 13 16.31 3.74 -29.03
CA TYR A 13 16.93 4.83 -29.78
C TYR A 13 16.17 5.22 -31.05
N GLN A 14 15.70 4.25 -31.86
CA GLN A 14 14.88 4.50 -33.05
C GLN A 14 13.59 5.23 -32.71
N HIS A 15 12.92 4.84 -31.63
CA HIS A 15 11.67 5.49 -31.21
C HIS A 15 11.90 6.96 -30.83
N LYS A 16 13.02 7.27 -30.16
CA LYS A 16 13.41 8.65 -29.84
C LYS A 16 13.66 9.48 -31.10
N LEU A 17 14.26 8.91 -32.14
CA LEU A 17 14.44 9.59 -33.43
C LEU A 17 13.11 9.82 -34.17
N ILE A 18 12.17 8.87 -34.12
CA ILE A 18 10.81 9.03 -34.68
C ILE A 18 10.07 10.18 -33.98
N ALA A 19 10.15 10.22 -32.65
CA ALA A 19 9.56 11.29 -31.86
C ALA A 19 10.20 12.65 -32.20
N LEU A 20 11.52 12.70 -32.41
CA LEU A 20 12.22 13.93 -32.77
C LEU A 20 11.79 14.46 -34.15
N ILE A 21 11.63 13.58 -35.14
CA ILE A 21 11.12 13.96 -36.48
C ILE A 21 9.71 14.56 -36.37
N ALA A 22 8.82 13.97 -35.56
CA ALA A 22 7.50 14.56 -35.31
C ALA A 22 7.58 15.93 -34.63
N THR A 23 8.48 16.07 -33.65
CA THR A 23 8.69 17.33 -32.95
C THR A 23 9.20 18.42 -33.89
N LEU A 24 10.15 18.11 -34.78
CA LEU A 24 10.64 19.07 -35.78
C LEU A 24 9.55 19.49 -36.76
N GLU A 25 8.74 18.54 -37.25
CA GLU A 25 7.60 18.87 -38.12
C GLU A 25 6.62 19.83 -37.43
N TYR A 26 6.30 19.58 -36.17
CA TYR A 26 5.42 20.42 -35.37
C TYR A 26 6.00 21.83 -35.17
N ILE A 27 7.28 21.92 -34.79
CA ILE A 27 7.93 23.21 -34.53
C ILE A 27 8.02 24.03 -35.82
N ASN A 28 8.43 23.42 -36.94
CA ASN A 28 8.54 24.10 -38.22
C ASN A 28 7.20 24.64 -38.74
N LYS A 29 6.08 24.00 -38.40
CA LYS A 29 4.73 24.49 -38.75
C LYS A 29 4.24 25.62 -37.84
N ASN A 30 4.62 25.61 -36.56
CA ASN A 30 4.01 26.47 -35.54
C ASN A 30 4.89 27.62 -35.05
N LYS A 31 6.21 27.57 -35.28
CA LYS A 31 7.15 28.61 -34.83
C LYS A 31 7.91 29.18 -36.03
N LYS A 32 7.90 30.51 -36.16
CA LYS A 32 8.70 31.23 -37.17
C LYS A 32 10.20 31.24 -36.82
N LYS A 33 10.54 31.29 -35.53
CA LYS A 33 11.91 31.22 -35.00
C LYS A 33 11.92 30.35 -33.73
N TYR A 34 12.99 29.60 -33.52
CA TYR A 34 13.18 28.76 -32.35
C TYR A 34 14.68 28.51 -32.12
N ASN A 35 15.06 28.14 -30.90
CA ASN A 35 16.41 27.71 -30.56
C ASN A 35 16.46 26.22 -30.15
N GLN A 36 17.66 25.71 -29.82
CA GLN A 36 17.81 24.31 -29.40
C GLN A 36 17.07 23.98 -28.09
N SER A 37 16.92 24.95 -27.18
CA SER A 37 16.18 24.78 -25.92
C SER A 37 14.67 24.65 -26.17
N ASP A 38 14.12 25.42 -27.13
CA ASP A 38 12.73 25.28 -27.57
C ASP A 38 12.45 23.86 -28.10
N ILE A 39 13.35 23.35 -28.94
CA ILE A 39 13.21 22.00 -29.48
C ILE A 39 13.32 20.96 -28.37
N LEU A 40 14.26 21.13 -27.45
CA LEU A 40 14.45 20.24 -26.31
C LEU A 40 13.19 20.18 -25.43
N TYR A 41 12.59 21.33 -25.15
CA TYR A 41 11.35 21.43 -24.37
C TYR A 41 10.20 20.66 -25.04
N CYS A 42 9.93 20.94 -26.32
CA CYS A 42 8.88 20.25 -27.07
C CYS A 42 9.16 18.75 -27.22
N PHE A 43 10.42 18.37 -27.41
CA PHE A 43 10.84 16.98 -27.54
C PHE A 43 10.65 16.20 -26.24
N ASN A 44 11.11 16.74 -25.11
CA ASN A 44 10.95 16.12 -23.80
C ASN A 44 9.47 16.02 -23.39
N SER A 45 8.66 17.02 -23.71
CA SER A 45 7.21 16.95 -23.52
C SER A 45 6.58 15.78 -24.31
N ASN A 46 6.99 15.59 -25.57
CA ASN A 46 6.55 14.45 -26.40
C ASN A 46 7.04 13.10 -25.83
N LEU A 47 8.30 13.03 -25.38
CA LEU A 47 8.85 11.83 -24.73
C LEU A 47 8.06 11.46 -23.46
N ARG A 48 7.74 12.45 -22.61
CA ARG A 48 6.97 12.25 -21.37
C ARG A 48 5.57 11.70 -21.64
N ARG A 49 4.88 12.24 -22.65
CA ARG A 49 3.55 11.74 -23.09
C ARG A 49 3.62 10.29 -23.57
N ASN A 50 4.74 9.89 -24.18
CA ASN A 50 4.98 8.51 -24.64
C ASN A 50 5.61 7.60 -23.57
N GLY A 51 5.69 8.03 -22.30
CA GLY A 51 6.26 7.25 -21.20
C GLY A 51 7.77 7.02 -21.30
N GLN A 52 8.50 7.88 -22.04
CA GLN A 52 9.95 7.78 -22.23
C GLN A 52 10.71 8.77 -21.35
N LYS A 53 11.92 8.37 -20.94
CA LYS A 53 12.83 9.27 -20.20
C LYS A 53 13.29 10.43 -21.07
N GLU A 54 13.21 11.62 -20.47
CA GLU A 54 13.72 12.88 -21.00
C GLU A 54 15.21 12.78 -21.36
N VAL A 55 15.65 13.67 -22.24
CA VAL A 55 17.03 13.73 -22.71
C VAL A 55 17.67 15.07 -22.39
N SER A 56 18.99 15.07 -22.29
CA SER A 56 19.79 16.29 -22.16
C SER A 56 20.04 16.93 -23.52
N ILE A 57 20.42 18.22 -23.52
CA ILE A 57 20.77 18.95 -24.74
C ILE A 57 21.92 18.30 -25.53
N LYS A 58 22.92 17.75 -24.84
CA LYS A 58 24.03 16.99 -25.46
C LYS A 58 23.50 15.77 -26.23
N THR A 59 22.52 15.07 -25.66
CA THR A 59 21.89 13.92 -26.30
C THR A 59 21.06 14.32 -27.51
N LEU A 60 20.33 15.45 -27.42
CA LEU A 60 19.57 16.01 -28.52
C LEU A 60 20.48 16.36 -29.71
N ARG A 61 21.63 17.00 -29.47
CA ARG A 61 22.64 17.30 -30.51
C ARG A 61 23.12 16.04 -31.22
N ASN A 62 23.39 14.96 -30.48
CA ASN A 62 23.75 13.67 -31.07
C ASN A 62 22.64 13.09 -31.96
N TYR A 63 21.37 13.36 -31.64
CA TYR A 63 20.25 12.94 -32.48
C TYR A 63 20.17 13.76 -33.77
N PHE A 64 20.39 15.08 -33.72
CA PHE A 64 20.46 15.91 -34.93
C PHE A 64 21.58 15.47 -35.86
N TYR A 65 22.78 15.24 -35.33
CA TYR A 65 23.90 14.70 -36.12
C TYR A 65 23.54 13.37 -36.79
N LYS A 66 22.80 12.51 -36.07
CA LYS A 66 22.37 11.23 -36.63
C LYS A 66 21.32 11.39 -37.73
N LEU A 67 20.36 12.30 -37.59
CA LEU A 67 19.34 12.57 -38.60
C LEU A 67 19.93 13.20 -39.85
N GLU A 68 20.89 14.10 -39.69
CA GLU A 68 21.64 14.72 -40.78
C GLU A 68 22.43 13.68 -41.58
N LYS A 69 23.17 12.79 -40.89
CA LYS A 69 23.92 11.69 -41.53
C LYS A 69 23.02 10.71 -42.29
N LEU A 70 21.74 10.64 -41.94
CA LEU A 70 20.74 9.82 -42.64
C LEU A 70 19.99 10.57 -43.73
N ASN A 71 20.40 11.81 -44.04
CA ASN A 71 19.72 12.69 -44.98
C ASN A 71 18.22 12.86 -44.65
N ILE A 72 17.88 12.93 -43.36
CA ILE A 72 16.51 13.16 -42.89
C ILE A 72 16.25 14.65 -42.65
N THR A 73 17.26 15.37 -42.14
CA THR A 73 17.17 16.81 -41.86
C THR A 73 18.13 17.62 -42.74
N ILE A 74 17.77 18.88 -43.00
CA ILE A 74 18.67 19.94 -43.45
C ILE A 74 18.87 20.85 -42.26
N ASN A 75 20.12 21.08 -41.90
CA ASN A 75 20.48 21.89 -40.76
C ASN A 75 21.10 23.18 -41.26
N TYR A 76 20.57 24.32 -40.82
CA TYR A 76 21.15 25.64 -41.06
C TYR A 76 21.78 26.13 -39.76
N TYR A 77 23.00 26.63 -39.86
CA TYR A 77 23.74 27.22 -38.75
C TYR A 77 24.36 28.54 -39.21
N ARG A 78 24.06 29.63 -38.50
CA ARG A 78 24.68 30.94 -38.73
C ARG A 78 25.23 31.48 -37.43
N HIS A 79 26.53 31.68 -37.36
CA HIS A 79 27.16 32.37 -36.24
C HIS A 79 26.83 33.85 -36.32
N LEU A 80 26.34 34.43 -35.22
CA LEU A 80 25.92 35.82 -35.15
C LEU A 80 27.04 36.78 -34.69
N GLY A 81 28.24 36.25 -34.45
CA GLY A 81 29.40 37.01 -33.98
C GLY A 81 29.73 36.74 -32.51
N ILE A 82 30.75 37.45 -32.00
CA ILE A 82 31.25 37.32 -30.63
C ILE A 82 30.11 37.69 -29.66
N ASN A 83 29.80 36.80 -28.71
CA ASN A 83 28.75 36.93 -27.70
C ASN A 83 27.29 36.98 -28.19
N MET A 84 27.01 36.86 -29.50
CA MET A 84 25.65 36.90 -30.07
C MET A 84 25.04 35.51 -30.33
N GLY A 85 25.80 34.44 -30.12
CA GLY A 85 25.33 33.06 -30.25
C GLY A 85 25.27 32.53 -31.70
N THR A 86 24.42 31.54 -31.96
CA THR A 86 24.29 30.88 -33.27
C THR A 86 22.80 30.68 -33.59
N GLU A 87 22.36 31.17 -34.74
CA GLU A 87 21.05 30.85 -35.29
C GLU A 87 21.06 29.44 -35.86
N ILE A 88 20.09 28.63 -35.46
CA ILE A 88 20.01 27.23 -35.85
C ILE A 88 18.60 26.93 -36.34
N TYR A 89 18.49 26.32 -37.52
CA TYR A 89 17.21 25.89 -38.07
C TYR A 89 17.31 24.45 -38.56
N TYR A 90 16.34 23.62 -38.19
CA TYR A 90 16.30 22.19 -38.50
C TYR A 90 15.08 21.88 -39.36
N ALA A 91 15.26 21.79 -40.68
CA ALA A 91 14.20 21.43 -41.61
C ALA A 91 14.18 19.92 -41.87
N LEU A 92 13.00 19.34 -42.12
CA LEU A 92 12.90 17.99 -42.66
C LEU A 92 13.13 18.03 -44.18
N ARG A 93 13.96 17.13 -44.73
CA ARG A 93 14.23 17.05 -46.17
C ARG A 93 13.02 16.56 -46.98
N HIS A 94 12.20 15.72 -46.37
CA HIS A 94 11.07 15.08 -47.00
C HIS A 94 9.84 15.15 -46.09
N SER A 95 8.70 14.66 -46.58
CA SER A 95 7.50 14.52 -45.76
C SER A 95 7.81 13.68 -44.51
N LYS A 96 7.06 13.92 -43.42
CA LYS A 96 7.20 13.15 -42.17
C LYS A 96 7.14 11.63 -42.41
N LYS A 97 6.26 11.20 -43.32
CA LYS A 97 6.06 9.79 -43.67
C LYS A 97 7.32 9.21 -44.34
N ASP A 98 7.93 9.95 -45.26
CA ASP A 98 9.12 9.51 -45.97
C ASP A 98 10.34 9.47 -45.05
N CYS A 99 10.47 10.49 -44.18
CA CYS A 99 11.47 10.53 -43.13
C CYS A 99 11.37 9.29 -42.20
N TYR A 100 10.15 8.85 -41.85
CA TYR A 100 9.96 7.61 -41.10
C TYR A 100 10.36 6.36 -41.88
N ASN A 101 10.05 6.30 -43.17
CA ASN A 101 10.41 5.17 -44.02
C ASN A 101 11.94 5.04 -44.13
N LEU A 102 12.65 6.14 -44.41
CA LEU A 102 14.10 6.20 -44.49
C LEU A 102 14.76 5.77 -43.17
N LEU A 103 14.27 6.29 -42.05
CA LEU A 103 14.77 5.92 -40.73
C LEU A 103 14.57 4.42 -40.45
N ASN A 104 13.36 3.90 -40.73
CA ASN A 104 13.04 2.50 -40.51
C ASN A 104 13.88 1.57 -41.40
N GLN A 105 14.13 1.95 -42.66
CA GLN A 105 15.00 1.22 -43.58
C GLN A 105 16.43 1.16 -43.04
N HIS A 106 16.99 2.27 -42.55
CA HIS A 106 18.32 2.29 -41.94
C HIS A 106 18.47 1.27 -40.79
N PHE A 107 17.50 1.24 -39.86
CA PHE A 107 17.54 0.30 -38.74
C PHE A 107 17.37 -1.17 -39.17
N ARG A 108 16.58 -1.42 -40.23
CA ARG A 108 16.45 -2.76 -40.82
C ARG A 108 17.78 -3.22 -41.43
N ASN A 109 18.41 -2.40 -42.27
CA ASN A 109 19.70 -2.70 -42.90
C ASN A 109 20.78 -2.96 -41.85
N LYS A 110 20.88 -2.10 -40.81
CA LYS A 110 21.82 -2.29 -39.69
C LYS A 110 21.60 -3.59 -38.91
N LYS A 111 20.37 -4.13 -38.89
CA LYS A 111 20.08 -5.42 -38.26
C LYS A 111 20.56 -6.57 -39.15
N THR A 112 20.33 -6.48 -40.45
CA THR A 112 20.81 -7.43 -41.45
C THR A 112 22.34 -7.49 -41.50
N GLU A 113 23.01 -6.33 -41.54
CA GLU A 113 24.48 -6.25 -41.51
C GLU A 113 25.07 -6.90 -40.25
N ARG A 114 24.47 -6.66 -39.08
CA ARG A 114 24.91 -7.32 -37.82
C ARG A 114 24.74 -8.83 -37.85
N PHE A 115 23.70 -9.32 -38.53
CA PHE A 115 23.52 -10.75 -38.73
C PHE A 115 24.61 -11.30 -39.67
N GLN A 116 24.81 -10.68 -40.83
CA GLN A 116 25.85 -11.07 -41.79
C GLN A 116 27.26 -11.04 -41.17
N ARG A 117 27.59 -10.01 -40.38
CA ARG A 117 28.87 -9.96 -39.65
C ARG A 117 29.08 -11.14 -38.71
N ARG A 118 28.04 -11.60 -38.01
CA ARG A 118 28.13 -12.78 -37.14
C ARG A 118 28.32 -14.07 -37.95
N VAL A 119 27.63 -14.18 -39.08
CA VAL A 119 27.79 -15.32 -40.00
C VAL A 119 29.21 -15.34 -40.56
N ASN A 120 29.71 -14.21 -41.07
CA ASN A 120 31.05 -14.11 -41.63
C ASN A 120 32.14 -14.33 -40.57
N ALA A 121 31.96 -13.84 -39.35
CA ALA A 121 32.89 -14.11 -38.25
C ALA A 121 32.95 -15.61 -37.91
N TYR A 122 31.80 -16.30 -37.90
CA TYR A 122 31.74 -17.74 -37.69
C TYR A 122 32.42 -18.51 -38.82
N ILE A 123 32.15 -18.15 -40.08
CA ILE A 123 32.79 -18.75 -41.26
C ILE A 123 34.31 -18.53 -41.18
N LYS A 124 34.77 -17.30 -40.94
CA LYS A 124 36.20 -16.96 -40.84
C LYS A 124 36.92 -17.77 -39.75
N ILE A 125 36.34 -17.90 -38.56
CA ILE A 125 36.92 -18.71 -37.46
C ILE A 125 37.06 -20.19 -37.84
N ASN A 126 36.14 -20.73 -38.64
CA ASN A 126 36.17 -22.13 -39.03
C ASN A 126 37.09 -22.39 -40.23
N TYR A 127 37.25 -21.44 -41.15
CA TYR A 127 38.10 -21.59 -42.35
C TYR A 127 39.55 -21.09 -42.15
N ASP A 128 39.82 -20.12 -41.27
CA ASP A 128 41.19 -19.65 -40.97
C ASP A 128 41.97 -20.59 -40.03
N LYS A 129 41.29 -21.55 -39.41
CA LYS A 129 41.96 -22.72 -38.87
C LYS A 129 42.43 -23.51 -40.08
N LYS A 130 43.73 -23.50 -40.38
CA LYS A 130 44.35 -24.53 -41.22
C LYS A 130 43.94 -25.87 -40.64
N ASP A 131 42.90 -26.48 -41.19
CA ASP A 131 42.51 -27.81 -40.86
C ASP A 131 43.66 -28.73 -41.31
N ASN A 132 44.52 -29.10 -40.37
CA ASN A 132 45.24 -30.38 -40.41
C ASN A 132 44.25 -31.54 -40.19
N VAL A 133 43.06 -31.46 -40.79
CA VAL A 133 42.07 -32.52 -40.79
C VAL A 133 41.94 -32.93 -42.24
N LYS A 134 42.83 -33.87 -42.64
CA LYS A 134 42.60 -34.76 -43.78
C LYS A 134 41.12 -35.09 -43.81
N ASN A 135 40.46 -34.86 -44.95
CA ASN A 135 39.10 -35.28 -45.31
C ASN A 135 38.55 -36.30 -44.31
N GLY A 136 37.97 -35.78 -43.22
CA GLY A 136 37.47 -36.61 -42.15
C GLY A 136 36.14 -37.15 -42.61
N GLU A 137 36.17 -38.33 -43.21
CA GLU A 137 34.98 -39.13 -43.42
C GLU A 137 34.12 -39.09 -42.15
N CYS A 138 32.82 -38.86 -42.34
CA CYS A 138 31.88 -38.74 -41.25
C CYS A 138 31.72 -40.08 -40.54
N PHE A 139 32.60 -40.37 -39.57
CA PHE A 139 32.41 -41.47 -38.64
C PHE A 139 31.29 -41.09 -37.66
N ASN A 140 30.04 -41.32 -38.10
CA ASN A 140 28.83 -41.19 -37.30
C ASN A 140 28.82 -42.31 -36.24
N ASN A 141 29.48 -42.07 -35.11
CA ASN A 141 29.44 -42.98 -33.96
C ASN A 141 28.03 -42.96 -33.34
N LYS A 142 27.23 -44.00 -33.65
CA LYS A 142 25.78 -44.14 -33.36
C LYS A 142 25.46 -43.97 -31.86
N TYR A 143 26.34 -44.41 -30.97
CA TYR A 143 26.13 -44.39 -29.52
C TYR A 143 26.19 -42.99 -28.86
N LYS A 144 26.99 -42.03 -29.38
CA LYS A 144 27.06 -40.67 -28.80
C LYS A 144 25.87 -39.76 -29.20
N LYS A 145 25.05 -40.19 -30.18
CA LYS A 145 23.93 -39.38 -30.70
C LYS A 145 22.70 -39.46 -29.81
N GLU A 146 22.36 -40.66 -29.31
CA GLU A 146 21.18 -40.90 -28.46
C GLU A 146 21.29 -40.18 -27.10
N GLU A 147 22.44 -40.26 -26.44
CA GLU A 147 22.65 -39.60 -25.14
C GLU A 147 22.54 -38.06 -25.27
N ARG A 148 23.15 -37.48 -26.31
CA ARG A 148 23.00 -36.05 -26.62
C ARG A 148 21.56 -35.67 -26.98
N GLU A 149 20.82 -36.54 -27.64
CA GLU A 149 19.44 -36.30 -28.03
C GLU A 149 18.48 -36.37 -26.82
N THR A 150 18.70 -37.31 -25.90
CA THR A 150 17.94 -37.40 -24.65
C THR A 150 18.19 -36.19 -23.75
N GLU A 151 19.43 -35.72 -23.62
CA GLU A 151 19.75 -34.47 -22.93
C GLU A 151 19.08 -33.25 -23.57
N ARG A 152 19.12 -33.16 -24.91
CA ARG A 152 18.43 -32.08 -25.64
C ARG A 152 16.93 -32.12 -25.38
N LYS A 153 16.30 -33.31 -25.41
CA LYS A 153 14.87 -33.49 -25.09
C LYS A 153 14.56 -33.06 -23.64
N LYS A 154 15.39 -33.42 -22.66
CA LYS A 154 15.28 -32.97 -21.26
C LYS A 154 15.37 -31.44 -21.14
N LYS A 155 16.37 -30.81 -21.77
CA LYS A 155 16.55 -29.34 -21.78
C LYS A 155 15.35 -28.62 -22.42
N ILE A 156 14.85 -29.12 -23.55
CA ILE A 156 13.67 -28.58 -24.25
C ILE A 156 12.41 -28.70 -23.38
N ASN A 157 12.21 -29.84 -22.71
CA ASN A 157 11.07 -30.03 -21.81
C ASN A 157 11.12 -29.08 -20.61
N LYS A 158 12.30 -28.87 -20.02
CA LYS A 158 12.51 -27.90 -18.94
C LYS A 158 12.12 -26.48 -19.37
N LEU A 159 12.51 -26.07 -20.58
CA LEU A 159 12.14 -24.77 -21.14
C LEU A 159 10.62 -24.63 -21.40
N LYS A 160 9.98 -25.68 -21.91
CA LYS A 160 8.52 -25.70 -22.12
C LYS A 160 7.76 -25.56 -20.79
N LEU A 161 8.21 -26.24 -19.73
CA LEU A 161 7.63 -26.13 -18.39
C LEU A 161 7.82 -24.74 -17.80
N LYS A 162 9.00 -24.13 -17.95
CA LYS A 162 9.24 -22.74 -17.52
C LYS A 162 8.29 -21.76 -18.23
N LYS A 163 8.07 -21.94 -19.53
CA LYS A 163 7.13 -21.11 -20.31
C LYS A 163 5.68 -21.30 -19.82
N TYR A 164 5.29 -22.53 -19.52
CA TYR A 164 3.96 -22.84 -18.99
C TYR A 164 3.73 -22.19 -17.61
N ALA A 165 4.68 -22.34 -16.69
CA ALA A 165 4.61 -21.74 -15.35
C ALA A 165 4.46 -20.21 -15.41
N LYS A 166 5.26 -19.55 -16.27
CA LYS A 166 5.14 -18.11 -16.52
C LYS A 166 3.78 -17.70 -17.09
N LYS A 167 3.24 -18.47 -18.05
CA LYS A 167 1.89 -18.22 -18.61
C LYS A 167 0.81 -18.29 -17.52
N CYS A 168 1.00 -19.14 -16.52
CA CYS A 168 0.07 -19.32 -15.41
C CYS A 168 0.30 -18.33 -14.24
N ASN A 169 1.21 -17.36 -14.37
CA ASN A 169 1.60 -16.42 -13.31
C ASN A 169 1.99 -17.12 -11.99
N PHE A 170 2.67 -18.26 -12.08
CA PHE A 170 3.25 -18.91 -10.91
C PHE A 170 4.45 -18.13 -10.39
N ASP A 171 4.69 -18.24 -9.07
CA ASP A 171 5.89 -17.74 -8.44
C ASP A 171 7.14 -18.41 -9.04
N ASN A 172 8.19 -17.63 -9.30
CA ASN A 172 9.42 -18.13 -9.91
C ASN A 172 10.16 -19.13 -9.01
N GLU A 173 10.11 -18.98 -7.69
CA GLU A 173 10.79 -19.89 -6.75
C GLU A 173 10.08 -21.25 -6.74
N ILE A 174 8.76 -21.24 -6.53
CA ILE A 174 7.92 -22.45 -6.55
C ILE A 174 7.99 -23.14 -7.91
N SER A 175 7.96 -22.36 -9.00
CA SER A 175 8.10 -22.90 -10.36
C SER A 175 9.45 -23.58 -10.56
N SER A 176 10.52 -22.97 -10.05
CA SER A 176 11.87 -23.52 -10.18
C SER A 176 12.02 -24.81 -9.39
N PHE A 177 11.46 -24.85 -8.17
CA PHE A 177 11.40 -26.05 -7.34
C PHE A 177 10.69 -27.20 -8.07
N ILE A 178 9.44 -26.99 -8.52
CA ILE A 178 8.64 -28.00 -9.22
C ILE A 178 9.34 -28.53 -10.47
N ILE A 179 9.98 -27.64 -11.24
CA ILE A 179 10.68 -28.02 -12.47
C ILE A 179 11.96 -28.79 -12.17
N ASN A 180 12.60 -28.57 -11.03
CA ASN A 180 13.81 -29.26 -10.62
C ASN A 180 13.54 -30.68 -10.06
N LEU A 181 12.29 -31.03 -9.73
CA LEU A 181 11.88 -32.40 -9.36
C LEU A 181 12.02 -33.41 -10.52
N ASN A 182 12.32 -32.94 -11.74
CA ASN A 182 12.64 -33.75 -12.91
C ASN A 182 11.57 -34.81 -13.28
N LEU A 183 10.31 -34.56 -12.92
CA LEU A 183 9.16 -35.41 -13.22
C LEU A 183 8.85 -35.43 -14.72
N LYS A 184 8.07 -36.43 -15.16
CA LYS A 184 7.50 -36.44 -16.52
C LYS A 184 6.69 -35.16 -16.74
N LYS A 185 6.84 -34.56 -17.92
CA LYS A 185 6.23 -33.26 -18.30
C LYS A 185 4.73 -33.19 -17.97
N GLU A 186 3.99 -34.25 -18.27
CA GLU A 186 2.55 -34.33 -18.02
C GLU A 186 2.22 -34.29 -16.54
N THR A 187 2.96 -35.05 -15.73
CA THR A 187 2.85 -35.06 -14.26
C THR A 187 3.15 -33.68 -13.70
N THR A 188 4.20 -33.00 -14.18
CA THR A 188 4.53 -31.63 -13.75
C THR A 188 3.40 -30.65 -14.08
N ILE A 189 2.79 -30.76 -15.26
CA ILE A 189 1.66 -29.90 -15.66
C ILE A 189 0.42 -30.17 -14.77
N LYS A 190 0.13 -31.44 -14.47
CA LYS A 190 -0.96 -31.81 -13.54
C LYS A 190 -0.72 -31.22 -12.15
N LEU A 191 0.53 -31.29 -11.65
CA LEU A 191 0.92 -30.70 -10.37
C LEU A 191 0.73 -29.17 -10.36
N PHE A 192 1.16 -28.46 -11.41
CA PHE A 192 0.89 -27.03 -11.55
C PHE A 192 -0.61 -26.72 -11.51
N LYS A 193 -1.45 -27.49 -12.22
CA LYS A 193 -2.91 -27.29 -12.19
C LYS A 193 -3.49 -27.50 -10.79
N PHE A 194 -3.03 -28.53 -10.08
CA PHE A 194 -3.47 -28.84 -8.72
C PHE A 194 -3.16 -27.69 -7.76
N ILE A 195 -1.94 -27.17 -7.76
CA ILE A 195 -1.54 -26.06 -6.87
C ILE A 195 -2.33 -24.78 -7.15
N ILE A 196 -2.65 -24.47 -8.42
CA ILE A 196 -3.52 -23.32 -8.75
C ILE A 196 -4.91 -23.53 -8.14
N LYS A 197 -5.46 -24.74 -8.29
CA LYS A 197 -6.78 -25.11 -7.80
C LYS A 197 -6.85 -24.96 -6.28
N GLU A 198 -5.87 -25.51 -5.56
CA GLU A 198 -5.74 -25.37 -4.11
C GLU A 198 -5.63 -23.90 -3.67
N LYS A 199 -4.77 -23.12 -4.33
CA LYS A 199 -4.62 -21.69 -4.04
C LYS A 199 -5.93 -20.90 -4.21
N TYR A 200 -6.76 -21.29 -5.18
CA TYR A 200 -8.07 -20.69 -5.39
C TYR A 200 -9.04 -21.02 -4.26
N TYR A 201 -9.12 -22.29 -3.83
CA TYR A 201 -9.97 -22.69 -2.71
C TYR A 201 -9.56 -22.03 -1.39
N LEU A 202 -8.27 -22.01 -1.07
CA LEU A 202 -7.75 -21.32 0.12
C LEU A 202 -8.09 -19.83 0.14
N LYS A 203 -8.00 -19.14 -1.00
CA LYS A 203 -8.42 -17.72 -1.10
C LYS A 203 -9.92 -17.54 -0.88
N LYS A 204 -10.74 -18.45 -1.40
CA LYS A 204 -12.20 -18.42 -1.25
C LYS A 204 -12.59 -18.64 0.22
N GLU A 205 -11.97 -19.61 0.88
CA GLU A 205 -12.21 -19.94 2.28
C GLU A 205 -11.75 -18.81 3.22
N ASN A 206 -10.56 -18.24 3.00
CA ASN A 206 -10.08 -17.09 3.77
C ASN A 206 -11.00 -15.86 3.64
N LYS A 207 -11.57 -15.62 2.45
CA LYS A 207 -12.56 -14.53 2.26
C LYS A 207 -13.82 -14.77 3.10
N CYS A 208 -14.32 -16.00 3.15
CA CYS A 208 -15.45 -16.38 4.01
C CYS A 208 -15.10 -16.20 5.50
N ASN A 209 -13.88 -16.56 5.92
CA ASN A 209 -13.42 -16.40 7.31
C ASN A 209 -13.25 -14.92 7.70
N LEU A 210 -12.75 -14.06 6.82
CA LEU A 210 -12.74 -12.61 7.05
C LEU A 210 -14.16 -12.02 7.20
N GLN A 211 -15.12 -12.54 6.44
CA GLN A 211 -16.51 -12.09 6.53
C GLN A 211 -17.17 -12.54 7.84
N LYS A 212 -16.91 -13.79 8.27
CA LYS A 212 -17.34 -14.31 9.58
C LYS A 212 -16.73 -13.51 10.74
N THR A 213 -15.44 -13.18 10.67
CA THR A 213 -14.77 -12.38 11.73
C THR A 213 -15.30 -10.95 11.81
N LEU A 214 -15.60 -10.29 10.68
CA LEU A 214 -16.22 -8.96 10.69
C LEU A 214 -17.64 -8.99 11.25
N GLN A 215 -18.43 -10.02 10.95
CA GLN A 215 -19.77 -10.20 11.54
C GLN A 215 -19.71 -10.38 13.05
N ASN A 216 -18.77 -11.18 13.55
CA ASN A 216 -18.57 -11.33 15.00
C ASN A 216 -18.18 -10.00 15.65
N LYS A 217 -17.20 -9.27 15.08
CA LYS A 217 -16.82 -7.93 15.58
C LYS A 217 -17.98 -6.93 15.56
N LYS A 218 -18.91 -7.02 14.61
CA LYS A 218 -20.13 -6.19 14.60
C LYS A 218 -21.08 -6.54 15.75
N ARG A 219 -21.22 -7.83 16.11
CA ARG A 219 -22.03 -8.27 17.25
C ARG A 219 -21.42 -7.78 18.57
N ASP A 220 -20.10 -7.88 18.70
CA ASP A 220 -19.38 -7.38 19.88
C ASP A 220 -19.51 -5.86 20.00
N LEU A 221 -19.46 -5.12 18.88
CA LEU A 221 -19.68 -3.68 18.89
C LEU A 221 -21.08 -3.34 19.42
N ILE A 222 -22.11 -4.07 18.98
CA ILE A 222 -23.50 -3.88 19.45
C ILE A 222 -23.60 -4.17 20.95
N SER A 223 -22.95 -5.23 21.45
CA SER A 223 -23.02 -5.58 22.86
C SER A 223 -22.39 -4.50 23.75
N ILE A 224 -21.22 -3.96 23.34
CA ILE A 224 -20.55 -2.86 24.05
C ILE A 224 -21.41 -1.59 24.04
N LEU A 225 -21.94 -1.20 22.88
CA LEU A 225 -22.78 0.01 22.75
C LEU A 225 -24.09 -0.10 23.55
N ARG A 226 -24.69 -1.28 23.62
CA ARG A 226 -25.87 -1.52 24.47
C ARG A 226 -25.53 -1.44 25.96
N LYS A 227 -24.35 -1.93 26.36
CA LYS A 227 -23.88 -1.85 27.75
C LYS A 227 -23.65 -0.38 28.15
N THR A 228 -23.00 0.41 27.29
CA THR A 228 -22.82 1.85 27.55
C THR A 228 -24.13 2.61 27.58
N GLN A 229 -25.05 2.33 26.64
CA GLN A 229 -26.39 2.92 26.65
C GLN A 229 -27.09 2.70 28.00
N LYS A 230 -27.10 1.45 28.51
CA LYS A 230 -27.69 1.12 29.81
C LYS A 230 -27.00 1.87 30.96
N ASN A 231 -25.68 1.98 30.94
CA ASN A 231 -24.93 2.69 31.98
C ASN A 231 -25.25 4.19 32.00
N LEU A 232 -25.28 4.84 30.83
CA LEU A 232 -25.60 6.26 30.72
C LEU A 232 -27.05 6.56 31.15
N ILE A 233 -28.01 5.70 30.80
CA ILE A 233 -29.39 5.84 31.28
C ILE A 233 -29.45 5.73 32.80
N LYS A 234 -28.71 4.79 33.41
CA LYS A 234 -28.60 4.66 34.88
C LYS A 234 -27.94 5.88 35.54
N GLU A 235 -26.99 6.53 34.86
CA GLU A 235 -26.37 7.79 35.31
C GLU A 235 -27.33 9.00 35.21
N GLY A 236 -28.56 8.83 34.69
CA GLY A 236 -29.62 9.84 34.67
C GLY A 236 -29.60 10.80 33.47
N TYR A 237 -28.93 10.39 32.39
CA TYR A 237 -28.94 11.09 31.10
C TYR A 237 -30.24 10.80 30.31
N ASP A 238 -30.62 11.72 29.43
CA ASP A 238 -31.83 11.60 28.61
C ASP A 238 -31.79 10.38 27.68
N LYS A 239 -32.73 9.45 27.89
CA LYS A 239 -32.85 8.20 27.14
C LYS A 239 -32.97 8.42 25.63
N LYS A 240 -33.81 9.37 25.18
CA LYS A 240 -34.06 9.59 23.75
C LYS A 240 -32.81 10.11 23.06
N LYS A 241 -32.11 11.06 23.68
CA LYS A 241 -30.88 11.64 23.13
C LYS A 241 -29.74 10.62 23.09
N ILE A 242 -29.60 9.78 24.11
CA ILE A 242 -28.60 8.70 24.12
C ILE A 242 -28.87 7.69 23.01
N GLU A 243 -30.12 7.27 22.81
CA GLU A 243 -30.48 6.32 21.76
C GLU A 243 -30.02 6.80 20.37
N ILE A 244 -30.26 8.07 20.06
CA ILE A 244 -29.83 8.70 18.80
C ILE A 244 -28.30 8.71 18.69
N GLN A 245 -27.59 9.14 19.75
CA GLN A 245 -26.13 9.21 19.74
C GLN A 245 -25.45 7.84 19.63
N ILE A 246 -26.00 6.82 20.30
CA ILE A 246 -25.52 5.44 20.20
C ILE A 246 -25.76 4.86 18.80
N GLN A 247 -26.91 5.14 18.18
CA GLN A 247 -27.18 4.75 16.78
C GLN A 247 -26.19 5.41 15.81
N ASN A 248 -25.94 6.72 15.96
CA ASN A 248 -24.98 7.44 15.13
C ASN A 248 -23.57 6.86 15.27
N THR A 249 -23.16 6.54 16.50
CA THR A 249 -21.89 5.88 16.80
C THR A 249 -21.80 4.52 16.12
N TYR A 250 -22.84 3.69 16.21
CA TYR A 250 -22.87 2.40 15.53
C TYR A 250 -22.71 2.55 14.01
N GLN A 251 -23.44 3.48 13.37
CA GLN A 251 -23.36 3.68 11.93
C GLN A 251 -21.96 4.11 11.46
N LYS A 252 -21.29 4.96 12.24
CA LYS A 252 -19.93 5.43 11.96
C LYS A 252 -18.89 4.30 12.04
N TYR A 253 -19.01 3.43 13.05
CA TYR A 253 -17.98 2.42 13.35
C TYR A 253 -18.33 0.98 12.90
N LYS A 254 -19.51 0.73 12.31
CA LYS A 254 -19.94 -0.62 11.87
C LYS A 254 -18.94 -1.34 10.97
N ASN A 255 -18.20 -0.60 10.13
CA ASN A 255 -17.22 -1.17 9.21
C ASN A 255 -15.79 -1.13 9.75
N LYS A 256 -15.57 -0.46 10.89
CA LYS A 256 -14.27 -0.36 11.57
C LYS A 256 -14.45 -0.53 13.10
N PRO A 257 -14.97 -1.68 13.56
CA PRO A 257 -15.33 -1.89 14.96
C PRO A 257 -14.10 -1.93 15.91
N HIS A 258 -12.89 -2.20 15.39
CA HIS A 258 -11.68 -2.31 16.20
C HIS A 258 -11.32 -1.03 16.97
N PHE A 259 -11.68 0.16 16.48
CA PHE A 259 -11.51 1.42 17.22
C PHE A 259 -12.28 1.47 18.54
N ILE A 260 -13.37 0.69 18.66
CA ILE A 260 -14.18 0.62 19.87
C ILE A 260 -13.86 -0.65 20.65
N LEU A 261 -13.71 -1.80 19.98
CA LEU A 261 -13.45 -3.09 20.63
C LEU A 261 -12.10 -3.14 21.33
N GLU A 262 -11.08 -2.48 20.77
CA GLU A 262 -9.73 -2.48 21.32
C GLU A 262 -9.48 -1.20 22.13
N SER A 263 -10.42 -0.84 23.02
CA SER A 263 -10.37 0.37 23.85
C SER A 263 -9.10 0.47 24.72
N ASN A 264 -8.49 -0.66 25.07
CA ASN A 264 -7.24 -0.68 25.82
C ASN A 264 -6.04 -0.18 24.99
N LYS A 265 -6.13 -0.28 23.65
CA LYS A 265 -5.11 0.22 22.72
C LYS A 265 -5.45 1.60 22.19
N TYR A 266 -6.75 1.92 22.06
CA TYR A 266 -7.25 3.15 21.45
C TYR A 266 -8.14 3.92 22.43
N LYS A 267 -7.80 5.20 22.67
CA LYS A 267 -8.61 6.12 23.51
C LYS A 267 -9.90 6.59 22.84
N ASP A 268 -10.14 6.20 21.58
CA ASP A 268 -11.31 6.60 20.78
C ASP A 268 -12.64 6.31 21.49
N PHE A 269 -12.76 5.15 22.13
CA PHE A 269 -14.00 4.79 22.81
C PHE A 269 -14.33 5.74 23.97
N ASP A 270 -13.33 6.10 24.78
CA ASP A 270 -13.49 7.04 25.88
C ASP A 270 -13.83 8.45 25.36
N GLN A 271 -13.20 8.86 24.26
CA GLN A 271 -13.52 10.13 23.60
C GLN A 271 -14.95 10.17 23.05
N ILE A 272 -15.42 9.06 22.47
CA ILE A 272 -16.80 8.92 22.01
C ILE A 272 -17.75 9.04 23.19
N ILE A 273 -17.50 8.32 24.30
CA ILE A 273 -18.35 8.40 25.50
C ILE A 273 -18.37 9.82 26.05
N LYS A 274 -17.20 10.48 26.14
CA LYS A 274 -17.10 11.88 26.59
C LYS A 274 -17.95 12.80 25.72
N LYS A 275 -17.83 12.68 24.40
CA LYS A 275 -18.64 13.46 23.46
C LYS A 275 -20.14 13.19 23.61
N ILE A 276 -20.54 11.93 23.79
CA ILE A 276 -21.95 11.59 24.05
C ILE A 276 -22.43 12.27 25.34
N LYS A 277 -21.62 12.28 26.40
CA LYS A 277 -21.95 12.96 27.66
C LYS A 277 -22.02 14.48 27.51
N ASP A 278 -21.12 15.08 26.74
CA ASP A 278 -21.10 16.53 26.52
C ASP A 278 -22.33 16.98 25.68
N ASP A 279 -22.70 16.18 24.68
CA ASP A 279 -23.87 16.43 23.83
C ASP A 279 -25.21 16.11 24.53
N THR A 280 -25.18 15.38 25.65
CA THR A 280 -26.39 14.98 26.40
C THR A 280 -26.42 15.56 27.80
N ASN A 281 -27.35 16.47 28.03
CA ASN A 281 -27.58 16.97 29.38
C ASN A 281 -28.20 15.88 30.27
N LYS A 282 -27.67 15.73 31.48
CA LYS A 282 -28.38 15.03 32.57
C LYS A 282 -29.74 15.67 32.81
N THR A 283 -30.70 14.85 33.16
CA THR A 283 -32.04 15.32 33.58
C THR A 283 -31.93 16.28 34.76
N GLU A 284 -32.85 17.24 34.82
CA GLU A 284 -32.83 18.32 35.84
C GLU A 284 -32.95 17.78 37.26
N SER A 285 -33.76 16.74 37.45
CA SER A 285 -33.89 16.00 38.72
C SER A 285 -32.58 15.32 39.13
N GLN A 286 -31.81 14.79 38.18
CA GLN A 286 -30.51 14.18 38.46
C GLN A 286 -29.45 15.24 38.75
N LYS A 287 -29.44 16.37 38.03
CA LYS A 287 -28.55 17.51 38.32
C LYS A 287 -28.76 18.02 39.75
N HIS A 288 -30.02 18.16 40.18
CA HIS A 288 -30.33 18.57 41.54
C HIS A 288 -29.81 17.56 42.58
N LYS A 289 -30.00 16.25 42.36
CA LYS A 289 -29.45 15.20 43.25
C LYS A 289 -27.93 15.22 43.32
N ASP A 290 -27.25 15.40 42.19
CA ASP A 290 -25.79 15.44 42.11
C ASP A 290 -25.23 16.70 42.83
N ASN A 291 -25.88 17.86 42.65
CA ASN A 291 -25.52 19.10 43.33
C ASN A 291 -25.73 18.98 44.85
N MET A 292 -26.89 18.46 45.26
CA MET A 292 -27.19 18.19 46.67
C MET A 292 -26.12 17.28 47.27
N LYS A 293 -25.79 16.17 46.62
CA LYS A 293 -24.75 15.24 47.06
C LYS A 293 -23.36 15.87 47.16
N THR A 294 -23.02 16.75 46.23
CA THR A 294 -21.74 17.48 46.22
C THR A 294 -21.66 18.45 47.38
N ASN A 295 -22.72 19.23 47.60
CA ASN A 295 -22.81 20.16 48.73
C ASN A 295 -22.72 19.40 50.06
N MET A 296 -23.45 18.30 50.18
CA MET A 296 -23.40 17.42 51.35
C MET A 296 -22.01 16.83 51.60
N TYR A 297 -21.33 16.39 50.53
CA TYR A 297 -19.96 15.90 50.59
C TYR A 297 -19.01 16.98 51.14
N ASN A 298 -19.09 18.21 50.62
CA ASN A 298 -18.23 19.30 51.05
C ASN A 298 -18.47 19.66 52.53
N ILE A 299 -19.74 19.75 52.96
CA ILE A 299 -20.08 20.02 54.36
C ILE A 299 -19.52 18.93 55.28
N LEU A 300 -19.73 17.66 54.94
CA LEU A 300 -19.23 16.54 55.75
C LEU A 300 -17.71 16.46 55.75
N LEU A 301 -17.07 16.79 54.62
CA LEU A 301 -15.61 16.86 54.52
C LEU A 301 -15.07 17.90 55.50
N ASP A 302 -15.63 19.11 55.52
CA ASP A 302 -15.21 20.19 56.41
C ASP A 302 -15.47 19.85 57.88
N GLN A 303 -16.64 19.28 58.20
CA GLN A 303 -16.98 18.85 59.57
C GLN A 303 -16.04 17.77 60.11
N LEU A 304 -15.61 16.84 59.26
CA LEU A 304 -14.77 15.70 59.65
C LEU A 304 -13.26 16.01 59.52
N HIS A 305 -12.88 17.10 58.86
CA HIS A 305 -11.49 17.45 58.58
C HIS A 305 -10.64 17.58 59.86
N SER A 306 -11.23 18.05 60.97
CA SER A 306 -10.53 18.30 62.24
C SER A 306 -10.38 17.08 63.15
N LYS A 307 -11.18 16.02 62.94
CA LYS A 307 -11.23 14.88 63.88
C LYS A 307 -10.44 13.64 63.44
N THR A 308 -10.02 13.56 62.19
CA THR A 308 -9.41 12.33 61.70
C THR A 308 -8.15 12.60 60.89
N ASN A 309 -6.98 12.34 61.49
CA ASN A 309 -5.68 12.24 60.79
C ASN A 309 -5.62 11.01 59.84
N THR A 310 -6.76 10.40 59.51
CA THR A 310 -6.81 9.14 58.76
C THR A 310 -6.71 9.39 57.27
N ILE A 311 -5.65 8.80 56.70
CA ILE A 311 -5.54 8.53 55.27
C ILE A 311 -6.84 7.81 54.87
N ASN A 312 -7.56 8.36 53.88
CA ASN A 312 -8.78 7.82 53.25
C ASN A 312 -10.17 8.37 53.68
N LEU A 313 -10.26 9.46 54.46
CA LEU A 313 -11.56 10.11 54.79
C LEU A 313 -12.40 10.46 53.55
N LYS A 314 -11.75 11.02 52.51
CA LYS A 314 -12.40 11.45 51.25
C LYS A 314 -13.15 10.30 50.57
N SER A 315 -12.61 9.09 50.57
CA SER A 315 -13.24 7.94 49.92
C SER A 315 -14.38 7.38 50.76
N LYS A 316 -14.24 7.33 52.09
CA LYS A 316 -15.29 6.85 53.01
C LYS A 316 -16.55 7.70 52.96
N ILE A 317 -16.42 9.02 52.98
CA ILE A 317 -17.58 9.94 52.83
C ILE A 317 -18.28 9.69 51.48
N LYS A 318 -17.49 9.54 50.41
CA LYS A 318 -18.03 9.31 49.06
C LYS A 318 -18.75 7.97 48.96
N GLU A 319 -18.19 6.91 49.54
CA GLU A 319 -18.80 5.58 49.59
C GLU A 319 -20.11 5.59 50.39
N TYR A 320 -20.10 6.21 51.57
CA TYR A 320 -21.28 6.36 52.41
C TYR A 320 -22.41 7.10 51.68
N LEU A 321 -22.15 8.27 51.10
CA LEU A 321 -23.14 9.04 50.34
C LEU A 321 -23.61 8.32 49.06
N ASN A 322 -22.82 7.37 48.53
CA ASN A 322 -23.22 6.53 47.40
C ASN A 322 -24.19 5.41 47.81
N LYS A 323 -24.16 4.95 49.06
CA LYS A 323 -25.03 3.90 49.60
C LYS A 323 -26.41 4.42 50.03
N GLN A 324 -26.57 5.73 50.20
CA GLN A 324 -27.82 6.32 50.67
C GLN A 324 -28.91 6.33 49.57
N ASN A 325 -30.06 5.74 49.87
CA ASN A 325 -31.23 5.75 48.98
C ASN A 325 -31.81 7.17 48.79
N LYS A 326 -31.80 7.97 49.87
CA LYS A 326 -32.27 9.37 49.87
C LYS A 326 -31.38 10.21 50.77
N LEU A 327 -30.90 11.32 50.20
CA LEU A 327 -30.11 12.32 50.90
C LEU A 327 -31.03 13.44 51.40
N GLU A 328 -30.88 13.85 52.66
CA GLU A 328 -31.73 14.88 53.29
C GLU A 328 -30.89 15.88 54.09
N TYR A 329 -31.02 17.18 53.82
CA TYR A 329 -30.20 18.21 54.49
C TYR A 329 -30.42 18.25 56.00
N LYS A 330 -31.64 17.93 56.46
CA LYS A 330 -31.96 17.80 57.89
C LYS A 330 -31.00 16.85 58.63
N LYS A 331 -30.55 15.78 57.94
CA LYS A 331 -29.61 14.77 58.49
C LYS A 331 -28.16 15.23 58.57
N ILE A 332 -27.82 16.33 57.88
CA ILE A 332 -26.53 17.02 58.05
C ILE A 332 -26.62 17.98 59.22
N PHE A 333 -27.67 18.80 59.28
CA PHE A 333 -27.82 19.81 60.32
C PHE A 333 -28.00 19.22 61.72
N ASN A 334 -28.58 18.02 61.84
CA ASN A 334 -28.67 17.30 63.11
C ASN A 334 -27.44 16.41 63.41
N ASN A 335 -26.36 16.52 62.64
CA ASN A 335 -25.13 15.72 62.74
C ASN A 335 -25.33 14.20 62.62
N GLN A 336 -26.46 13.73 62.09
CA GLN A 336 -26.73 12.30 61.97
C GLN A 336 -25.75 11.62 61.01
N TYR A 337 -25.57 12.17 59.80
CA TYR A 337 -24.62 11.62 58.82
C TYR A 337 -23.18 11.66 59.32
N TYR A 338 -22.82 12.73 60.05
CA TYR A 338 -21.52 12.86 60.68
C TYR A 338 -21.25 11.71 61.67
N ASN A 339 -22.19 11.46 62.58
CA ASN A 339 -22.07 10.41 63.61
C ASN A 339 -22.05 9.01 62.99
N GLU A 340 -22.85 8.76 61.97
CA GLU A 340 -22.86 7.48 61.26
C GLU A 340 -21.53 7.21 60.54
N ILE A 341 -20.93 8.23 59.90
CA ILE A 341 -19.62 8.10 59.24
C ILE A 341 -18.51 7.87 60.27
N ILE A 342 -18.53 8.57 61.42
CA ILE A 342 -17.55 8.35 62.50
C ILE A 342 -17.64 6.92 63.03
N LYS A 343 -18.84 6.43 63.34
CA LYS A 343 -19.03 5.03 63.79
C LYS A 343 -18.47 4.01 62.79
N LEU A 344 -18.69 4.23 61.50
CA LEU A 344 -18.13 3.37 60.45
C LEU A 344 -16.59 3.42 60.41
N ILE A 345 -16.00 4.56 60.71
CA ILE A 345 -14.54 4.71 60.78
C ILE A 345 -13.99 4.00 62.02
N GLU A 346 -14.62 4.18 63.18
CA GLU A 346 -14.22 3.59 64.46
C GLU A 346 -14.29 2.05 64.43
N LEU A 347 -15.43 1.49 63.99
CA LEU A 347 -15.60 0.03 63.82
C LEU A 347 -14.53 -0.58 62.90
N GLN A 348 -14.16 0.13 61.85
CA GLN A 348 -13.14 -0.34 60.91
C GLN A 348 -11.74 -0.30 61.54
N ASN A 349 -11.43 0.71 62.35
CA ASN A 349 -10.16 0.80 63.07
C ASN A 349 -10.06 -0.27 64.18
N GLU A 350 -11.15 -0.55 64.90
CA GLU A 350 -11.23 -1.63 65.90
C GLU A 350 -11.00 -3.00 65.26
N SER A 351 -11.66 -3.28 64.13
CA SER A 351 -11.45 -4.54 63.40
C SER A 351 -9.99 -4.70 62.94
N GLN A 352 -9.34 -3.63 62.46
CA GLN A 352 -7.94 -3.66 62.04
C GLN A 352 -6.96 -3.86 63.21
N ASN A 353 -7.29 -3.36 64.41
CA ASN A 353 -6.48 -3.58 65.62
C ASN A 353 -6.61 -5.03 66.12
N ILE A 354 -7.79 -5.63 66.03
CA ILE A 354 -8.00 -7.06 66.36
C ILE A 354 -7.17 -7.95 65.44
N TYR A 355 -7.17 -7.68 64.12
CA TYR A 355 -6.35 -8.44 63.17
C TYR A 355 -4.84 -8.22 63.37
N LYS A 356 -4.38 -7.03 63.77
CA LYS A 356 -2.96 -6.81 64.07
C LYS A 356 -2.49 -7.60 65.30
N ASN A 357 -3.33 -7.70 66.32
CA ASN A 357 -2.99 -8.43 67.54
C ASN A 357 -3.03 -9.96 67.38
N SER A 358 -3.74 -10.49 66.38
CA SER A 358 -3.75 -11.94 66.07
C SER A 358 -2.52 -12.46 65.32
N TYR A 359 -1.62 -11.58 64.85
CA TYR A 359 -0.36 -11.96 64.18
C TYR A 359 0.89 -11.75 65.06
N ILE A 360 0.71 -11.35 66.33
CA ILE A 360 1.80 -11.08 67.28
C ILE A 360 1.89 -12.18 68.38
N ASN A 361 0.96 -13.14 68.42
CA ASN A 361 1.05 -14.32 69.29
C ASN A 361 1.54 -15.57 68.56
#